data_AF-A0A2E2UMM4-F1
#
_entry.id   AF-A0A2E2UMM4-F1
#
_cell.length_a   1.000
_cell.length_b   1.000
_cell.length_c   1.000
_cell.angle_alpha   90.00
_cell.angle_beta   90.00
_cell.angle_gamma   90.00
#
_symmetry.space_group_name_H-M   'P 1'
#
loop_
_entity.id
_entity.type
_entity.pdbx_description
1 polymer ?
#
loop_
_entity_poly.entity_id
_entity_poly.type
_entity_poly.pdbx_seq_one_letter_code
_entity_poly.pdbx_strand_id
1 'polypeptide(L)'
;MRVVILRVNVSSIPYINQGNGVESFCVITIFSVWKYVERSTIFATAHDTKADTIASRHYNMSNYAVPNIVTYLGGTVMPKTFLSVTVLLLLMFYLVGCGPNQTVKDLESRSAGLIVQVGELQLELEETREAASVIEAKLESRIKGLLVENEQVKEEAINLDDQLVEIGGEVRSLIDEREALQREFIAFKESSGRERNQEIAALEAKVIEVRDRETALEVELSLTKDRLAEAELSRVELSRREVVAVESDLGEMPDVEQANELKASLLRTLEERDTLLSQLNQLENRNESLSERLERTADELEAAQDLASDLTLKYETLLQETRELDEVGDDQQAQLQTIRQSLENAQNEVARLTGARGIYTVQPADSLSSIASFFYRNGNRWPDIANANRFLISDNPDLIYPGMVLVVPN
;
A
#
# COMPACT_ATOMS: atom_id res chain seq x y z
N MET A 1 -27.09 23.87 18.59
CA MET A 1 -28.08 22.85 18.17
C MET A 1 -27.42 21.93 17.15
N ARG A 2 -27.01 20.72 17.56
CA ARG A 2 -26.91 19.49 16.75
C ARG A 2 -26.38 18.38 17.67
N VAL A 3 -27.21 17.36 17.87
CA VAL A 3 -26.90 16.11 18.57
C VAL A 3 -26.29 15.17 17.53
N VAL A 4 -25.17 14.52 17.87
CA VAL A 4 -24.63 13.39 17.10
C VAL A 4 -24.50 12.21 18.07
N ILE A 5 -25.24 11.14 17.78
CA ILE A 5 -25.21 9.87 18.49
C ILE A 5 -24.24 8.96 17.73
N LEU A 6 -23.21 8.44 18.40
CA LEU A 6 -22.40 7.33 17.88
C LEU A 6 -22.67 6.08 18.71
N ARG A 7 -23.30 5.09 18.06
CA ARG A 7 -23.38 3.69 18.52
C ARG A 7 -22.02 3.04 18.26
N VAL A 8 -21.41 2.47 19.31
CA VAL A 8 -20.29 1.53 19.14
C VAL A 8 -20.83 0.12 19.25
N ASN A 9 -20.60 -0.67 18.20
CA ASN A 9 -20.94 -2.07 18.08
C ASN A 9 -19.77 -2.91 18.64
N VAL A 10 -20.01 -3.76 19.63
CA VAL A 10 -19.00 -4.65 20.20
C VAL A 10 -19.26 -6.05 19.68
N SER A 11 -18.46 -6.48 18.72
CA SER A 11 -18.39 -7.87 18.29
C SER A 11 -16.92 -8.25 18.10
N SER A 12 -16.57 -9.41 18.65
CA SER A 12 -15.35 -10.20 18.43
C SER A 12 -14.30 -10.14 19.55
N ILE A 13 -14.45 -11.01 20.54
CA ILE A 13 -13.35 -11.54 21.37
C ILE A 13 -13.18 -13.02 21.00
N PRO A 14 -11.98 -13.52 20.67
CA PRO A 14 -11.71 -14.94 20.64
C PRO A 14 -11.22 -15.45 22.00
N TYR A 15 -11.73 -16.62 22.33
CA TYR A 15 -11.52 -17.44 23.52
C TYR A 15 -10.19 -18.21 23.44
N ILE A 16 -9.35 -18.19 24.48
CA ILE A 16 -8.35 -19.26 24.74
C ILE A 16 -8.36 -19.61 26.24
N ASN A 17 -8.27 -20.91 26.48
CA ASN A 17 -8.70 -21.72 27.63
C ASN A 17 -7.62 -21.94 28.72
N GLN A 18 -8.07 -22.56 29.82
CA GLN A 18 -7.34 -23.21 30.94
C GLN A 18 -7.10 -22.32 32.18
N GLY A 19 -7.48 -22.66 33.41
CA GLY A 19 -8.15 -23.83 33.97
C GLY A 19 -8.19 -23.71 35.50
N ASN A 20 -9.20 -24.33 36.10
CA ASN A 20 -9.40 -24.62 37.54
C ASN A 20 -9.79 -23.47 38.50
N GLY A 21 -11.10 -23.38 38.73
CA GLY A 21 -11.68 -23.71 40.05
C GLY A 21 -11.83 -22.57 41.07
N VAL A 22 -13.11 -22.19 41.27
CA VAL A 22 -13.74 -21.65 42.51
C VAL A 22 -13.24 -20.25 42.94
N GLU A 23 -14.03 -19.20 43.18
CA GLU A 23 -15.38 -19.04 43.71
C GLU A 23 -16.05 -17.76 43.18
N SER A 24 -17.38 -17.79 43.19
CA SER A 24 -18.33 -16.73 42.88
C SER A 24 -18.03 -15.39 43.55
N PHE A 25 -17.96 -14.30 42.77
CA PHE A 25 -18.28 -12.97 43.25
C PHE A 25 -19.28 -12.26 42.35
N CYS A 26 -20.33 -11.79 43.00
CA CYS A 26 -21.50 -11.13 42.47
C CYS A 26 -21.15 -9.77 41.86
N VAL A 27 -21.54 -9.54 40.62
CA VAL A 27 -21.56 -8.22 39.99
C VAL A 27 -22.88 -7.54 40.35
N ILE A 28 -22.82 -6.46 41.11
CA ILE A 28 -23.85 -5.42 41.12
C ILE A 28 -23.16 -4.09 40.84
N THR A 29 -23.31 -3.62 39.61
CA THR A 29 -23.05 -2.24 39.18
C THR A 29 -24.18 -1.32 39.64
N ILE A 30 -23.88 -0.24 40.36
CA ILE A 30 -24.52 1.08 40.17
C ILE A 30 -23.46 2.18 40.39
N PHE A 31 -23.11 2.87 39.29
CA PHE A 31 -22.45 4.17 39.30
C PHE A 31 -23.52 5.26 39.49
N SER A 32 -23.32 6.20 40.42
CA SER A 32 -24.08 7.46 40.45
C SER A 32 -23.28 8.60 41.10
N VAL A 33 -22.69 9.42 40.22
CA VAL A 33 -22.64 10.90 40.26
C VAL A 33 -21.92 11.61 41.43
N TRP A 34 -20.76 12.20 41.12
CA TRP A 34 -20.25 13.38 41.86
C TRP A 34 -19.51 14.38 40.95
N LYS A 35 -20.15 15.55 40.73
CA LYS A 35 -19.64 16.90 40.38
C LYS A 35 -20.91 17.75 40.18
N TYR A 36 -21.11 18.99 40.63
CA TYR A 36 -20.24 20.12 40.99
C TYR A 36 -21.14 21.21 41.62
N VAL A 37 -20.69 21.98 42.62
CA VAL A 37 -21.12 23.39 42.81
C VAL A 37 -19.90 24.22 43.21
N GLU A 38 -19.71 25.30 42.47
CA GLU A 38 -18.64 26.30 42.51
C GLU A 38 -18.60 27.10 43.82
N ARG A 39 -17.38 27.52 44.24
CA ARG A 39 -17.04 28.96 44.32
C ARG A 39 -15.54 29.21 44.56
N SER A 40 -14.91 29.69 43.50
CA SER A 40 -14.03 30.85 43.41
C SER A 40 -13.05 31.14 44.56
N THR A 41 -11.76 30.96 44.30
CA THR A 41 -10.68 31.72 44.94
C THR A 41 -9.78 32.32 43.87
N ILE A 42 -9.80 33.64 43.76
CA ILE A 42 -8.78 34.44 43.07
C ILE A 42 -8.01 35.21 44.16
N PHE A 43 -6.69 35.19 44.02
CA PHE A 43 -5.67 35.88 44.80
C PHE A 43 -5.93 37.38 44.98
N ALA A 44 -5.64 37.90 46.17
CA ALA A 44 -5.19 39.28 46.37
C ALA A 44 -4.21 39.35 47.55
N THR A 45 -3.09 40.02 47.29
CA THR A 45 -1.91 40.25 48.12
C THR A 45 -2.05 41.39 49.14
N ALA A 46 -1.24 41.31 50.19
CA ALA A 46 -0.51 42.40 50.89
C ALA A 46 -0.99 42.91 52.27
N HIS A 47 0.00 42.87 53.19
CA HIS A 47 0.33 43.73 54.34
C HIS A 47 -0.53 43.81 55.62
N ASP A 48 0.00 43.14 56.66
CA ASP A 48 0.57 43.70 57.90
C ASP A 48 -0.31 44.60 58.80
N THR A 49 -0.66 44.12 60.01
CA THR A 49 -0.27 44.71 61.31
C THR A 49 -0.91 43.99 62.52
N LYS A 50 -0.03 43.62 63.47
CA LYS A 50 -0.16 43.61 64.95
C LYS A 50 -1.39 43.04 65.69
N ALA A 51 -1.03 42.11 66.59
CA ALA A 51 -1.31 42.07 68.04
C ALA A 51 -2.47 41.20 68.58
N ASP A 52 -2.02 40.29 69.45
CA ASP A 52 -2.57 40.01 70.79
C ASP A 52 -3.56 38.84 71.03
N THR A 53 -2.95 37.80 71.61
CA THR A 53 -3.23 37.10 72.89
C THR A 53 -4.32 36.02 73.07
N ILE A 54 -3.81 34.89 73.61
CA ILE A 54 -4.32 34.07 74.73
C ILE A 54 -5.46 33.07 74.46
N ALA A 55 -5.11 31.77 74.40
CA ALA A 55 -5.31 30.79 75.49
C ALA A 55 -5.41 29.35 74.94
N SER A 56 -4.32 28.61 75.09
CA SER A 56 -4.26 27.14 75.05
C SER A 56 -4.73 26.54 76.38
N ARG A 57 -5.58 25.50 76.36
CA ARG A 57 -5.79 24.59 77.50
C ARG A 57 -5.17 23.23 77.21
N HIS A 58 -4.22 22.87 78.06
CA HIS A 58 -3.48 21.61 78.10
C HIS A 58 -4.24 20.53 78.90
N TYR A 59 -4.01 19.28 78.48
CA TYR A 59 -4.17 18.04 79.25
C TYR A 59 -3.33 18.03 80.54
N ASN A 60 -3.82 17.38 81.61
CA ASN A 60 -2.97 16.48 82.40
C ASN A 60 -3.78 15.55 83.32
N MET A 61 -3.44 14.27 83.31
CA MET A 61 -3.88 13.28 84.31
C MET A 61 -2.63 12.48 84.67
N SER A 62 -2.14 12.63 85.90
CA SER A 62 -1.05 11.81 86.42
C SER A 62 -1.07 11.71 87.95
N ASN A 63 -0.72 10.50 88.38
CA ASN A 63 0.01 10.11 89.59
C ASN A 63 -0.72 9.57 90.83
N TYR A 64 -0.44 8.27 91.04
CA TYR A 64 -0.37 7.53 92.29
C TYR A 64 0.64 8.14 93.28
N ALA A 65 0.32 8.09 94.58
CA ALA A 65 1.30 7.86 95.67
C ALA A 65 0.59 7.55 97.02
N VAL A 66 1.09 6.54 97.72
CA VAL A 66 0.98 6.21 99.15
C VAL A 66 2.46 6.10 99.62
N PRO A 67 2.90 6.27 100.90
CA PRO A 67 2.22 6.46 102.20
C PRO A 67 2.76 7.64 103.05
N ASN A 68 2.20 7.87 104.25
CA ASN A 68 3.01 7.99 105.49
C ASN A 68 2.19 7.96 106.79
N ILE A 69 2.77 7.28 107.77
CA ILE A 69 2.38 7.15 109.17
C ILE A 69 2.92 8.36 109.95
N VAL A 70 2.09 9.06 110.74
CA VAL A 70 2.53 9.88 111.87
C VAL A 70 1.52 9.79 113.01
N THR A 71 2.04 9.36 114.17
CA THR A 71 1.45 9.32 115.51
C THR A 71 1.25 10.71 116.11
N TYR A 72 0.16 10.92 116.85
CA TYR A 72 0.09 11.91 117.93
C TYR A 72 -0.71 11.34 119.12
N LEU A 73 -0.08 11.41 120.29
CA LEU A 73 -0.58 11.01 121.62
C LEU A 73 -0.83 12.28 122.45
N GLY A 74 -1.93 12.29 123.21
CA GLY A 74 -2.23 13.23 124.31
C GLY A 74 -3.60 12.85 124.88
N GLY A 75 -3.67 12.09 125.99
CA GLY A 75 -3.86 12.58 127.37
C GLY A 75 -5.34 12.94 127.60
N THR A 76 -6.14 12.43 128.53
CA THR A 76 -6.03 11.86 129.91
C THR A 76 -7.42 11.20 130.19
N VAL A 77 -7.65 10.12 130.96
CA VAL A 77 -7.72 9.96 132.43
C VAL A 77 -8.09 8.46 132.69
N MET A 78 -7.47 7.84 133.70
CA MET A 78 -7.68 6.48 134.27
C MET A 78 -9.08 6.26 134.93
N PRO A 79 -9.43 5.09 135.55
CA PRO A 79 -8.81 3.75 135.56
C PRO A 79 -9.82 2.57 135.34
N LYS A 80 -9.30 1.37 135.03
CA LYS A 80 -9.60 0.08 135.72
C LYS A 80 -8.85 -1.07 135.04
N THR A 81 -7.66 -1.32 135.56
CA THR A 81 -6.82 -2.50 135.38
C THR A 81 -7.53 -3.76 135.90
N PHE A 82 -7.45 -4.86 135.13
CA PHE A 82 -7.38 -6.29 135.53
C PHE A 82 -8.12 -7.31 134.64
N LEU A 83 -8.91 -6.91 133.63
CA LEU A 83 -9.67 -7.86 132.79
C LEU A 83 -9.11 -8.10 131.37
N SER A 84 -8.01 -7.44 130.99
CA SER A 84 -7.53 -7.40 129.60
C SER A 84 -6.42 -8.41 129.25
N VAL A 85 -5.76 -9.03 130.22
CA VAL A 85 -4.58 -9.89 129.96
C VAL A 85 -4.99 -11.36 129.77
N THR A 86 -6.08 -11.80 130.39
CA THR A 86 -6.60 -13.18 130.27
C THR A 86 -7.33 -13.41 128.95
N VAL A 87 -8.05 -12.41 128.43
CA VAL A 87 -8.73 -12.49 127.12
C VAL A 87 -7.71 -12.48 125.97
N LEU A 88 -6.59 -11.76 126.11
CA LEU A 88 -5.53 -11.70 125.09
C LEU A 88 -4.67 -12.96 125.03
N LEU A 89 -4.45 -13.66 126.16
CA LEU A 89 -3.77 -14.96 126.18
C LEU A 89 -4.67 -16.11 125.68
N LEU A 90 -5.98 -16.03 125.90
CA LEU A 90 -6.96 -16.98 125.31
C LEU A 90 -7.16 -16.77 123.80
N LEU A 91 -6.93 -15.55 123.30
CA LEU A 91 -6.86 -15.23 121.86
C LEU A 91 -5.62 -15.83 121.17
N MET A 92 -4.55 -16.11 121.91
CA MET A 92 -3.29 -16.64 121.33
C MET A 92 -3.28 -18.18 121.20
N PHE A 93 -4.02 -18.90 122.05
CA PHE A 93 -4.12 -20.36 121.97
C PHE A 93 -5.18 -20.86 120.97
N TYR A 94 -6.22 -20.08 120.67
CA TYR A 94 -7.27 -20.45 119.71
C TYR A 94 -6.90 -20.20 118.23
N LEU A 95 -5.83 -19.43 117.96
CA LEU A 95 -5.38 -19.09 116.60
C LEU A 95 -4.20 -19.95 116.09
N VAL A 96 -3.71 -20.92 116.88
CA VAL A 96 -2.62 -21.84 116.48
C VAL A 96 -3.14 -23.21 116.01
N GLY A 97 -4.46 -23.39 115.96
CA GLY A 97 -5.13 -24.64 115.60
C GLY A 97 -5.84 -24.64 114.24
N CYS A 98 -5.19 -24.17 113.16
CA CYS A 98 -5.63 -24.46 111.80
C CYS A 98 -4.40 -24.47 110.89
N GLY A 99 -3.97 -25.66 110.46
CA GLY A 99 -2.90 -25.83 109.46
C GLY A 99 -3.26 -25.13 108.14
N PRO A 100 -2.27 -24.84 107.27
CA PRO A 100 -2.51 -24.10 106.05
C PRO A 100 -3.61 -24.78 105.23
N ASN A 101 -4.70 -24.05 105.01
CA ASN A 101 -5.85 -24.50 104.23
C ASN A 101 -5.34 -25.02 102.87
N GLN A 102 -5.62 -26.28 102.51
CA GLN A 102 -5.11 -26.92 101.29
C GLN A 102 -5.39 -26.10 100.03
N THR A 103 -6.48 -25.33 100.06
CA THR A 103 -6.90 -24.39 99.01
C THR A 103 -5.93 -23.21 98.82
N VAL A 104 -5.29 -22.72 99.88
CA VAL A 104 -4.36 -21.57 99.80
C VAL A 104 -3.04 -21.99 99.15
N LYS A 105 -2.51 -23.18 99.47
CA LYS A 105 -1.30 -23.72 98.81
C LYS A 105 -1.53 -24.06 97.34
N ASP A 106 -2.71 -24.55 96.99
CA ASP A 106 -3.09 -24.81 95.59
C ASP A 106 -3.25 -23.50 94.80
N LEU A 107 -3.81 -22.46 95.43
CA LEU A 107 -3.91 -21.11 94.86
C LEU A 107 -2.54 -20.43 94.70
N GLU A 108 -1.60 -20.60 95.63
CA GLU A 108 -0.21 -20.09 95.50
C GLU A 108 0.58 -20.81 94.40
N SER A 109 0.42 -22.12 94.27
CA SER A 109 1.04 -22.89 93.18
C SER A 109 0.47 -22.49 91.81
N ARG A 110 -0.86 -22.34 91.71
CA ARG A 110 -1.53 -21.85 90.50
C ARG A 110 -1.18 -20.40 90.17
N SER A 111 -1.06 -19.52 91.16
CA SER A 111 -0.65 -18.13 90.92
C SER A 111 0.80 -18.04 90.44
N ALA A 112 1.70 -18.85 91.00
CA ALA A 112 3.08 -18.95 90.52
C ALA A 112 3.15 -19.49 89.07
N GLY A 113 2.36 -20.53 88.74
CA GLY A 113 2.28 -21.06 87.37
C GLY A 113 1.72 -20.05 86.36
N LEU A 114 0.70 -19.28 86.75
CA LEU A 114 0.14 -18.21 85.93
C LEU A 114 1.13 -17.06 85.71
N ILE A 115 1.95 -16.71 86.70
CA ILE A 115 2.99 -15.66 86.54
C ILE A 115 4.02 -16.07 85.49
N VAL A 116 4.45 -17.34 85.49
CA VAL A 116 5.40 -17.85 84.49
C VAL A 116 4.77 -17.84 83.09
N GLN A 117 3.53 -18.32 82.94
CA GLN A 117 2.82 -18.29 81.66
C GLN A 117 2.61 -16.87 81.14
N VAL A 118 2.29 -15.91 82.02
CA VAL A 118 2.16 -14.50 81.65
C VAL A 118 3.51 -13.94 81.19
N GLY A 119 4.62 -14.32 81.83
CA GLY A 119 5.96 -13.92 81.40
C GLY A 119 6.37 -14.50 80.05
N GLU A 120 6.09 -15.77 79.79
CA GLU A 120 6.33 -16.42 78.49
C GLU A 120 5.50 -15.77 77.37
N LEU A 121 4.21 -15.55 77.61
CA LEU A 121 3.33 -14.87 76.65
C LEU A 121 3.73 -13.41 76.41
N GLN A 122 4.28 -12.71 77.42
CA GLN A 122 4.80 -11.36 77.26
C GLN A 122 6.04 -11.33 76.37
N LEU A 123 6.92 -12.34 76.49
CA LEU A 123 8.12 -12.45 75.65
C LEU A 123 7.75 -12.74 74.19
N GLU A 124 6.84 -13.69 73.96
CA GLU A 124 6.34 -14.02 72.62
C GLU A 124 5.59 -12.85 71.98
N LEU A 125 4.84 -12.07 72.78
CA LEU A 125 4.19 -10.84 72.32
C LEU A 125 5.21 -9.78 71.89
N GLU A 126 6.34 -9.66 72.57
CA GLU A 126 7.37 -8.68 72.21
C GLU A 126 8.17 -9.11 70.99
N GLU A 127 8.51 -10.39 70.87
CA GLU A 127 9.17 -10.94 69.67
C GLU A 127 8.29 -10.79 68.42
N THR A 128 6.99 -11.06 68.53
CA THR A 128 6.05 -10.86 67.42
C THR A 128 5.84 -9.39 67.06
N ARG A 129 5.90 -8.48 68.03
CA ARG A 129 5.87 -7.02 67.78
C ARG A 129 7.11 -6.54 67.06
N GLU A 130 8.30 -6.98 67.49
CA GLU A 130 9.55 -6.64 66.80
C GLU A 130 9.52 -7.15 65.35
N ALA A 131 9.11 -8.41 65.14
CA ALA A 131 8.96 -8.97 63.79
C ALA A 131 7.95 -8.18 62.94
N ALA A 132 6.81 -7.77 63.52
CA ALA A 132 5.83 -6.93 62.84
C ALA A 132 6.40 -5.56 62.44
N SER A 133 7.17 -4.91 63.32
CA SER A 133 7.78 -3.61 63.04
C SER A 133 8.79 -3.65 61.87
N VAL A 134 9.56 -4.75 61.76
CA VAL A 134 10.52 -4.95 60.67
C VAL A 134 9.80 -5.16 59.34
N ILE A 135 8.68 -5.91 59.35
CA ILE A 135 7.85 -6.11 58.15
C ILE A 135 7.21 -4.79 57.72
N GLU A 136 6.68 -4.01 58.66
CA GLU A 136 6.08 -2.70 58.39
C GLU A 136 7.10 -1.74 57.76
N ALA A 137 8.30 -1.62 58.32
CA ALA A 137 9.37 -0.81 57.74
C ALA A 137 9.77 -1.27 56.32
N LYS A 138 9.81 -2.59 56.07
CA LYS A 138 10.11 -3.14 54.75
C LYS A 138 9.00 -2.84 53.74
N LEU A 139 7.74 -2.93 54.16
CA LEU A 139 6.58 -2.60 53.33
C LEU A 139 6.55 -1.09 53.01
N GLU A 140 6.79 -0.23 53.99
CA GLU A 140 6.87 1.22 53.76
C GLU A 140 7.97 1.57 52.76
N SER A 141 9.15 0.96 52.89
CA SER A 141 10.24 1.16 51.94
C SER A 141 9.86 0.70 50.53
N ARG A 142 9.16 -0.43 50.41
CA ARG A 142 8.72 -0.97 49.11
C ARG A 142 7.64 -0.09 48.47
N ILE A 143 6.67 0.39 49.25
CA ILE A 143 5.62 1.30 48.80
C ILE A 143 6.22 2.61 48.30
N LYS A 144 7.18 3.19 49.03
CA LYS A 144 7.90 4.39 48.58
C LYS A 144 8.63 4.17 47.26
N GLY A 145 9.32 3.03 47.11
CA GLY A 145 9.99 2.67 45.86
C GLY A 145 9.03 2.56 44.69
N LEU A 146 7.91 1.86 44.88
CA LEU A 146 6.89 1.69 43.85
C LEU A 146 6.20 3.01 43.46
N LEU A 147 6.02 3.94 44.40
CA LEU A 147 5.45 5.26 44.10
C LEU A 147 6.37 6.08 43.18
N VAL A 148 7.69 6.05 43.42
CA VAL A 148 8.67 6.73 42.56
C VAL A 148 8.68 6.11 41.16
N GLU A 149 8.71 4.79 41.07
CA GLU A 149 8.66 4.07 39.80
C GLU A 149 7.36 4.37 39.02
N ASN A 150 6.22 4.46 39.73
CA ASN A 150 4.93 4.79 39.11
C ASN A 150 4.92 6.22 38.53
N GLU A 151 5.52 7.19 39.21
CA GLU A 151 5.62 8.55 38.65
C GLU A 151 6.59 8.65 37.48
N GLN A 152 7.71 7.92 37.51
CA GLN A 152 8.61 7.85 36.36
C GLN A 152 7.91 7.28 35.12
N VAL A 153 7.16 6.19 35.28
CA VAL A 153 6.40 5.58 34.18
C VAL A 153 5.31 6.52 33.65
N LYS A 154 4.67 7.31 34.51
CA LYS A 154 3.68 8.31 34.06
C LYS A 154 4.30 9.43 33.25
N GLU A 155 5.45 9.95 33.68
CA GLU A 155 6.16 10.99 32.93
C GLU A 155 6.63 10.47 31.55
N GLU A 156 7.15 9.24 31.49
CA GLU A 156 7.51 8.59 30.23
C GLU A 156 6.29 8.39 29.32
N ALA A 157 5.14 7.99 29.87
CA ALA A 157 3.91 7.82 29.11
C ALA A 157 3.41 9.15 28.52
N ILE A 158 3.53 10.26 29.25
CA ILE A 158 3.15 11.61 28.77
C ILE A 158 4.08 12.02 27.62
N ASN A 159 5.40 11.85 27.77
CA ASN A 159 6.36 12.20 26.73
C ASN A 159 6.14 11.40 25.43
N LEU A 160 5.83 10.10 25.55
CA LEU A 160 5.48 9.27 24.40
C LEU A 160 4.19 9.72 23.72
N ASP A 161 3.18 10.16 24.48
CA ASP A 161 1.92 10.68 23.93
C ASP A 161 2.15 11.98 23.13
N ASP A 162 2.98 12.90 23.66
CA ASP A 162 3.35 14.13 22.97
C ASP A 162 4.07 13.84 21.64
N GLN A 163 5.01 12.88 21.63
CA GLN A 163 5.70 12.44 20.41
C GLN A 163 4.74 11.83 19.38
N LEU A 164 3.75 11.04 19.82
CA LEU A 164 2.73 10.48 18.93
C LEU A 164 1.86 11.56 18.29
N VAL A 165 1.54 12.63 19.01
CA VAL A 165 0.79 13.77 18.47
C VAL A 165 1.60 14.50 17.41
N GLU A 166 2.90 14.74 17.65
CA GLU A 166 3.79 15.40 16.68
C GLU A 166 3.92 14.58 15.38
N ILE A 167 4.24 13.29 15.50
CA ILE A 167 4.32 12.37 14.35
C ILE A 167 2.97 12.29 13.62
N GLY A 168 1.86 12.24 14.35
CA GLY A 168 0.53 12.25 13.77
C GLY A 168 0.22 13.52 12.96
N GLY A 169 0.79 14.66 13.35
CA GLY A 169 0.72 15.91 12.60
C GLY A 169 1.53 15.86 11.29
N GLU A 170 2.77 15.38 11.35
CA GLU A 170 3.64 15.22 10.17
C GLU A 170 3.02 14.26 9.14
N VAL A 171 2.52 13.12 9.59
CA VAL A 171 1.85 12.13 8.71
C VAL A 171 0.65 12.76 8.00
N ARG A 172 -0.14 13.60 8.69
CA ARG A 172 -1.29 14.27 8.10
C ARG A 172 -0.88 15.27 7.03
N SER A 173 0.18 16.04 7.28
CA SER A 173 0.76 16.96 6.28
C SER A 173 1.25 16.22 5.04
N LEU A 174 1.93 15.09 5.22
CA LEU A 174 2.42 14.28 4.10
C LEU A 174 1.29 13.65 3.29
N ILE A 175 0.18 13.25 3.94
CA ILE A 175 -1.02 12.78 3.25
C ILE A 175 -1.62 13.90 2.38
N ASP A 176 -1.77 15.11 2.93
CA ASP A 176 -2.32 16.26 2.20
C ASP A 176 -1.46 16.63 0.98
N GLU A 177 -0.13 16.61 1.13
CA GLU A 177 0.82 16.85 0.03
C GLU A 177 0.72 15.77 -1.06
N ARG A 178 0.66 14.49 -0.66
CA ARG A 178 0.49 13.37 -1.59
C ARG A 178 -0.80 13.50 -2.41
N GLU A 179 -1.91 13.87 -1.75
CA GLU A 179 -3.19 14.06 -2.44
C GLU A 179 -3.18 15.24 -3.40
N ALA A 180 -2.47 16.33 -3.06
CA ALA A 180 -2.29 17.47 -3.96
C ALA A 180 -1.51 17.06 -5.22
N LEU A 181 -0.37 16.40 -5.06
CA LEU A 181 0.44 15.90 -6.19
C LEU A 181 -0.33 14.90 -7.06
N GLN A 182 -1.11 14.02 -6.44
CA GLN A 182 -1.92 13.04 -7.16
C GLN A 182 -3.01 13.71 -8.02
N ARG A 183 -3.63 14.80 -7.54
CA ARG A 183 -4.58 15.59 -8.33
C ARG A 183 -3.92 16.28 -9.52
N GLU A 184 -2.76 16.89 -9.33
CA GLU A 184 -2.00 17.53 -10.42
C GLU A 184 -1.60 16.51 -11.49
N PHE A 185 -1.14 15.32 -11.08
CA PHE A 185 -0.78 14.25 -12.00
C PHE A 185 -1.96 13.76 -12.84
N ILE A 186 -3.14 13.59 -12.22
CA ILE A 186 -4.37 13.21 -12.94
C ILE A 186 -4.76 14.31 -13.94
N ALA A 187 -4.77 15.57 -13.53
CA ALA A 187 -5.09 16.69 -14.41
C ALA A 187 -4.12 16.79 -15.60
N PHE A 188 -2.82 16.59 -15.36
CA PHE A 188 -1.80 16.54 -16.41
C PHE A 188 -2.05 15.41 -17.41
N LYS A 189 -2.28 14.18 -16.92
CA LYS A 189 -2.60 13.03 -17.79
C LYS A 189 -3.85 13.26 -18.63
N GLU A 190 -4.91 13.82 -18.04
CA GLU A 190 -6.13 14.15 -18.78
C GLU A 190 -5.92 15.24 -19.82
N SER A 191 -5.14 16.29 -19.52
CA SER A 191 -4.85 17.36 -20.48
C SER A 191 -4.08 16.84 -21.71
N SER A 192 -3.03 16.05 -21.49
CA SER A 192 -2.24 15.42 -22.55
C SER A 192 -3.02 14.35 -23.33
N GLY A 193 -3.94 13.65 -22.67
CA GLY A 193 -4.84 12.69 -23.33
C GLY A 193 -5.87 13.39 -24.22
N ARG A 194 -6.48 14.49 -23.77
CA ARG A 194 -7.45 15.27 -24.57
C ARG A 194 -6.79 15.88 -25.81
N GLU A 195 -5.61 16.46 -25.68
CA GLU A 195 -4.88 17.07 -26.80
C GLU A 195 -4.49 16.02 -27.85
N ARG A 196 -3.93 14.89 -27.43
CA ARG A 196 -3.64 13.76 -28.34
C ARG A 196 -4.89 13.20 -29.02
N ASN A 197 -5.99 13.04 -28.28
CA ASN A 197 -7.24 12.54 -28.87
C ASN A 197 -7.84 13.51 -29.90
N GLN A 198 -7.69 14.82 -29.70
CA GLN A 198 -8.09 15.82 -30.69
C GLN A 198 -7.21 15.77 -31.95
N GLU A 199 -5.91 15.57 -31.78
CA GLU A 199 -4.97 15.45 -32.89
C GLU A 199 -5.22 14.15 -33.70
N ILE A 200 -5.47 13.03 -33.02
CA ILE A 200 -5.86 11.77 -33.64
C ILE A 200 -7.16 11.94 -34.43
N ALA A 201 -8.21 12.52 -33.84
CA ALA A 201 -9.47 12.76 -34.54
C ALA A 201 -9.31 13.67 -35.78
N ALA A 202 -8.42 14.67 -35.71
CA ALA A 202 -8.12 15.53 -36.84
C ALA A 202 -7.35 14.80 -37.95
N LEU A 203 -6.46 13.88 -37.59
CA LEU A 203 -5.74 13.03 -38.54
C LEU A 203 -6.66 11.99 -39.18
N GLU A 204 -7.55 11.36 -38.42
CA GLU A 204 -8.57 10.43 -38.93
C GLU A 204 -9.49 11.12 -39.96
N ALA A 205 -9.94 12.34 -39.67
CA ALA A 205 -10.73 13.12 -40.62
C ALA A 205 -9.96 13.42 -41.93
N LYS A 206 -8.67 13.76 -41.84
CA LYS A 206 -7.82 13.97 -43.02
C LYS A 206 -7.60 12.68 -43.82
N VAL A 207 -7.44 11.55 -43.16
CA VAL A 207 -7.28 10.24 -43.85
C VAL A 207 -8.55 9.91 -44.64
N ILE A 208 -9.73 10.16 -44.08
CA ILE A 208 -11.00 9.98 -44.78
C ILE A 208 -11.07 10.90 -46.02
N GLU A 209 -10.73 12.19 -45.86
CA GLU A 209 -10.74 13.15 -46.98
C GLU A 209 -9.80 12.73 -48.12
N VAL A 210 -8.59 12.25 -47.79
CA VAL A 210 -7.63 11.76 -48.79
C VAL A 210 -8.17 10.53 -49.52
N ARG A 211 -8.79 9.60 -48.78
CA ARG A 211 -9.38 8.39 -49.37
C ARG A 211 -10.56 8.69 -50.28
N ASP A 212 -11.41 9.63 -49.90
CA ASP A 212 -12.52 10.10 -50.76
C ASP A 212 -11.98 10.76 -52.04
N ARG A 213 -10.88 11.52 -51.93
CA ARG A 213 -10.23 12.12 -53.11
C ARG A 213 -9.58 11.08 -54.01
N GLU A 214 -8.95 10.06 -53.43
CA GLU A 214 -8.37 8.93 -54.17
C GLU A 214 -9.43 8.20 -54.97
N THR A 215 -10.53 7.79 -54.34
CA THR A 215 -11.65 7.13 -55.02
C THR A 215 -12.27 8.00 -56.12
N ALA A 216 -12.40 9.32 -55.91
CA ALA A 216 -12.87 10.24 -56.94
C ALA A 216 -11.91 10.30 -58.14
N LEU A 217 -10.60 10.36 -57.89
CA LEU A 217 -9.57 10.36 -58.95
C LEU A 217 -9.52 9.02 -59.69
N GLU A 218 -9.73 7.89 -59.02
CA GLU A 218 -9.82 6.56 -59.67
C GLU A 218 -11.01 6.48 -60.63
N VAL A 219 -12.18 6.99 -60.23
CA VAL A 219 -13.36 7.07 -61.10
C VAL A 219 -13.10 7.97 -62.30
N GLU A 220 -12.46 9.12 -62.10
CA GLU A 220 -12.09 10.03 -63.20
C GLU A 220 -11.09 9.37 -64.15
N LEU A 221 -10.07 8.68 -63.62
CA LEU A 221 -9.11 7.92 -64.41
C LEU A 221 -9.80 6.83 -65.23
N SER A 222 -10.73 6.08 -64.64
CA SER A 222 -11.53 5.09 -65.36
C SER A 222 -12.31 5.72 -66.53
N LEU A 223 -13.02 6.81 -66.27
CA LEU A 223 -13.77 7.54 -67.30
C LEU A 223 -12.86 8.07 -68.42
N THR A 224 -11.67 8.57 -68.09
CA THR A 224 -10.72 9.06 -69.11
C THR A 224 -10.16 7.91 -69.95
N LYS A 225 -9.90 6.75 -69.35
CA LYS A 225 -9.49 5.53 -70.09
C LYS A 225 -10.57 5.08 -71.05
N ASP A 226 -11.84 5.07 -70.62
CA ASP A 226 -12.96 4.70 -71.48
C ASP A 226 -13.12 5.66 -72.66
N ARG A 227 -13.01 6.97 -72.41
CA ARG A 227 -13.05 8.00 -73.48
C ARG A 227 -11.87 7.88 -74.45
N LEU A 228 -10.69 7.54 -73.95
CA LEU A 228 -9.52 7.29 -74.79
C LEU A 228 -9.74 6.04 -75.66
N ALA A 229 -10.23 4.95 -75.07
CA ALA A 229 -10.55 3.74 -75.81
C ALA A 229 -11.62 3.98 -76.89
N GLU A 230 -12.67 4.76 -76.59
CA GLU A 230 -13.70 5.14 -77.56
C GLU A 230 -13.16 6.06 -78.67
N ALA A 231 -12.26 6.99 -78.35
CA ALA A 231 -11.60 7.84 -79.33
C ALA A 231 -10.64 7.05 -80.23
N GLU A 232 -9.89 6.11 -79.66
CA GLU A 232 -9.02 5.20 -80.42
C GLU A 232 -9.83 4.27 -81.31
N LEU A 233 -10.94 3.71 -80.82
CA LEU A 233 -11.87 2.92 -81.62
C LEU A 233 -12.43 3.75 -82.79
N SER A 234 -12.88 4.97 -82.52
CA SER A 234 -13.40 5.89 -83.54
C SER A 234 -12.34 6.23 -84.59
N ARG A 235 -11.09 6.43 -84.17
CA ARG A 235 -9.95 6.69 -85.06
C ARG A 235 -9.62 5.46 -85.91
N VAL A 236 -9.65 4.26 -85.33
CA VAL A 236 -9.45 3.00 -86.06
C VAL A 236 -10.58 2.78 -87.07
N GLU A 237 -11.83 3.08 -86.71
CA GLU A 237 -12.97 3.00 -87.62
C GLU A 237 -12.88 4.01 -88.77
N LEU A 238 -12.46 5.25 -88.49
CA LEU A 238 -12.18 6.27 -89.50
C LEU A 238 -11.07 5.82 -90.44
N SER A 239 -9.93 5.38 -89.91
CA SER A 239 -8.85 4.84 -90.73
C SER A 239 -9.31 3.62 -91.53
N ARG A 240 -10.14 2.74 -90.98
CA ARG A 240 -10.72 1.60 -91.71
C ARG A 240 -11.63 2.07 -92.86
N ARG A 241 -12.43 3.12 -92.67
CA ARG A 241 -13.26 3.71 -93.75
C ARG A 241 -12.41 4.37 -94.81
N GLU A 242 -11.38 5.11 -94.41
CA GLU A 242 -10.40 5.72 -95.34
C GLU A 242 -9.69 4.64 -96.16
N VAL A 243 -9.29 3.54 -95.53
CA VAL A 243 -8.70 2.37 -96.20
C VAL A 243 -9.65 1.77 -97.23
N VAL A 244 -10.91 1.54 -96.86
CA VAL A 244 -11.90 0.99 -97.80
C VAL A 244 -12.19 1.96 -98.94
N ALA A 245 -12.24 3.27 -98.67
CA ALA A 245 -12.42 4.29 -99.70
C ALA A 245 -11.22 4.34 -100.65
N VAL A 246 -10.00 4.31 -100.10
CA VAL A 246 -8.74 4.25 -100.85
C VAL A 246 -8.65 2.97 -101.68
N GLU A 247 -9.03 1.81 -101.13
CA GLU A 247 -9.09 0.53 -101.85
C GLU A 247 -10.10 0.58 -103.01
N SER A 248 -11.24 1.25 -102.81
CA SER A 248 -12.25 1.49 -103.85
C SER A 248 -11.72 2.42 -104.95
N ASP A 249 -11.10 3.55 -104.57
CA ASP A 249 -10.51 4.52 -105.49
C ASP A 249 -9.33 3.91 -106.28
N LEU A 250 -8.50 3.09 -105.63
CA LEU A 250 -7.44 2.28 -106.26
C LEU A 250 -7.98 1.33 -107.35
N GLY A 251 -9.21 0.86 -107.21
CA GLY A 251 -9.90 0.03 -108.21
C GLY A 251 -10.39 0.81 -109.43
N GLU A 252 -10.55 2.13 -109.31
CA GLU A 252 -11.07 3.02 -110.36
C GLU A 252 -10.02 3.99 -110.94
N MET A 253 -8.84 4.11 -110.32
CA MET A 253 -7.76 5.00 -110.79
C MET A 253 -6.98 4.43 -111.98
N PRO A 254 -6.77 5.22 -113.06
CA PRO A 254 -5.95 4.81 -114.21
C PRO A 254 -4.43 4.98 -113.99
N ASP A 255 -4.00 5.65 -112.91
CA ASP A 255 -2.59 5.97 -112.62
C ASP A 255 -2.06 5.15 -111.42
N VAL A 256 -1.20 4.18 -111.74
CA VAL A 256 -0.78 3.07 -110.86
C VAL A 256 0.16 3.52 -109.72
N GLU A 257 0.83 4.66 -109.88
CA GLU A 257 1.93 5.07 -108.99
C GLU A 257 1.44 5.65 -107.65
N GLN A 258 0.47 6.58 -107.67
CA GLN A 258 -0.14 7.14 -106.44
C GLN A 258 -0.91 6.08 -105.64
N ALA A 259 -1.59 5.19 -106.36
CA ALA A 259 -2.30 4.05 -105.80
C ALA A 259 -1.36 3.13 -104.98
N ASN A 260 -0.19 2.82 -105.54
CA ASN A 260 0.82 2.00 -104.86
C ASN A 260 1.45 2.71 -103.65
N GLU A 261 1.61 4.04 -103.70
CA GLU A 261 2.16 4.82 -102.60
C GLU A 261 1.22 4.86 -101.38
N LEU A 262 -0.09 5.06 -101.60
CA LEU A 262 -1.09 4.99 -100.52
C LEU A 262 -1.18 3.59 -99.91
N LYS A 263 -1.13 2.55 -100.76
CA LYS A 263 -1.12 1.15 -100.30
C LYS A 263 0.10 0.84 -99.43
N ALA A 264 1.27 1.38 -99.80
CA ALA A 264 2.49 1.23 -99.02
C ALA A 264 2.40 1.98 -97.68
N SER A 265 1.80 3.18 -97.65
CA SER A 265 1.56 3.92 -96.40
C SER A 265 0.63 3.17 -95.46
N LEU A 266 -0.45 2.59 -95.99
CA LEU A 266 -1.40 1.80 -95.20
C LEU A 266 -0.75 0.57 -94.57
N LEU A 267 0.05 -0.16 -95.35
CA LEU A 267 0.77 -1.34 -94.85
C LEU A 267 1.67 -0.98 -93.65
N ARG A 268 2.37 0.16 -93.71
CA ARG A 268 3.18 0.63 -92.57
C ARG A 268 2.34 0.92 -91.33
N THR A 269 1.20 1.60 -91.49
CA THR A 269 0.30 1.88 -90.35
C THR A 269 -0.26 0.60 -89.72
N LEU A 270 -0.56 -0.42 -90.53
CA LEU A 270 -1.01 -1.73 -90.04
C LEU A 270 0.11 -2.46 -89.29
N GLU A 271 1.34 -2.42 -89.78
CA GLU A 271 2.51 -2.98 -89.09
C GLU A 271 2.80 -2.27 -87.75
N GLU A 272 2.68 -0.94 -87.71
CA GLU A 272 2.81 -0.16 -86.48
C GLU A 272 1.74 -0.53 -85.45
N ARG A 273 0.48 -0.66 -85.86
CA ARG A 273 -0.62 -1.13 -85.00
C ARG A 273 -0.32 -2.51 -84.42
N ASP A 274 0.11 -3.46 -85.25
CA ASP A 274 0.39 -4.82 -84.80
C ASP A 274 1.55 -4.87 -83.81
N THR A 275 2.56 -4.00 -84.01
CA THR A 275 3.66 -3.81 -83.07
C THR A 275 3.18 -3.26 -81.73
N LEU A 276 2.33 -2.24 -81.74
CA LEU A 276 1.77 -1.64 -80.52
C LEU A 276 0.89 -2.63 -79.74
N LEU A 277 0.06 -3.41 -80.44
CA LEU A 277 -0.76 -4.46 -79.81
C LEU A 277 0.12 -5.51 -79.11
N SER A 278 1.24 -5.90 -79.73
CA SER A 278 2.20 -6.80 -79.09
C SER A 278 2.83 -6.19 -77.83
N GLN A 279 3.15 -4.89 -77.83
CA GLN A 279 3.70 -4.20 -76.67
C GLN A 279 2.68 -4.09 -75.53
N LEU A 280 1.41 -3.79 -75.85
CA LEU A 280 0.33 -3.71 -74.87
C LEU A 280 0.15 -5.05 -74.15
N ASN A 281 0.04 -6.15 -74.89
CA ASN A 281 -0.05 -7.50 -74.33
C ASN A 281 1.15 -7.84 -73.43
N GLN A 282 2.35 -7.40 -73.81
CA GLN A 282 3.55 -7.61 -72.99
C GLN A 282 3.49 -6.82 -71.66
N LEU A 283 2.96 -5.59 -71.69
CA LEU A 283 2.78 -4.77 -70.49
C LEU A 283 1.68 -5.31 -69.59
N GLU A 284 0.57 -5.78 -70.14
CA GLU A 284 -0.52 -6.42 -69.39
C GLU A 284 -0.02 -7.67 -68.66
N ASN A 285 0.66 -8.58 -69.36
CA ASN A 285 1.26 -9.77 -68.75
C ASN A 285 2.29 -9.41 -67.66
N ARG A 286 3.10 -8.36 -67.89
CA ARG A 286 4.06 -7.90 -66.88
C ARG A 286 3.34 -7.35 -65.64
N ASN A 287 2.29 -6.57 -65.82
CA ASN A 287 1.50 -6.04 -64.70
C ASN A 287 0.81 -7.15 -63.91
N GLU A 288 0.22 -8.14 -64.58
CA GLU A 288 -0.38 -9.30 -63.93
C GLU A 288 0.67 -10.05 -63.09
N SER A 289 1.85 -10.34 -63.68
CA SER A 289 2.94 -11.01 -62.94
C SER A 289 3.46 -10.20 -61.75
N LEU A 290 3.43 -8.87 -61.83
CA LEU A 290 3.85 -8.00 -60.72
C LEU A 290 2.78 -7.97 -59.63
N SER A 291 1.50 -7.95 -60.01
CA SER A 291 0.37 -8.01 -59.09
C SER A 291 0.38 -9.31 -58.28
N GLU A 292 0.54 -10.46 -58.94
CA GLU A 292 0.64 -11.76 -58.27
C GLU A 292 1.83 -11.83 -57.30
N ARG A 293 2.97 -11.26 -57.70
CA ARG A 293 4.16 -11.20 -56.83
C ARG A 293 3.90 -10.31 -55.62
N LEU A 294 3.22 -9.18 -55.80
CA LEU A 294 2.92 -8.25 -54.72
C LEU A 294 1.96 -8.88 -53.70
N GLU A 295 0.90 -9.52 -54.17
CA GLU A 295 -0.04 -10.27 -53.35
C GLU A 295 0.68 -11.37 -52.55
N ARG A 296 1.52 -12.18 -53.23
CA ARG A 296 2.32 -13.21 -52.55
C ARG A 296 3.24 -12.63 -51.48
N THR A 297 3.92 -11.52 -51.75
CA THR A 297 4.79 -10.89 -50.75
C THR A 297 4.02 -10.28 -49.58
N ALA A 298 2.78 -9.84 -49.81
CA ALA A 298 1.90 -9.34 -48.76
C ALA A 298 1.47 -10.49 -47.84
N ASP A 299 1.06 -11.63 -48.40
CA ASP A 299 0.72 -12.84 -47.63
C ASP A 299 1.91 -13.36 -46.82
N GLU A 300 3.10 -13.39 -47.42
CA GLU A 300 4.35 -13.78 -46.74
C GLU A 300 4.69 -12.83 -45.58
N LEU A 301 4.44 -11.53 -45.75
CA LEU A 301 4.67 -10.53 -44.72
C LEU A 301 3.69 -10.67 -43.56
N GLU A 302 2.40 -10.84 -43.85
CA GLU A 302 1.36 -11.06 -42.84
C GLU A 302 1.67 -12.34 -42.03
N ALA A 303 1.97 -13.45 -42.69
CA ALA A 303 2.34 -14.70 -42.03
C ALA A 303 3.60 -14.56 -41.16
N ALA A 304 4.60 -13.80 -41.60
CA ALA A 304 5.81 -13.54 -40.83
C ALA A 304 5.53 -12.67 -39.59
N GLN A 305 4.67 -11.66 -39.71
CA GLN A 305 4.26 -10.80 -38.60
C GLN A 305 3.45 -11.58 -37.54
N ASP A 306 2.52 -12.41 -37.99
CA ASP A 306 1.73 -13.28 -37.11
C ASP A 306 2.60 -14.27 -36.34
N LEU A 307 3.52 -14.94 -37.06
CA LEU A 307 4.48 -15.85 -36.44
C LEU A 307 5.36 -15.13 -35.41
N ALA A 308 5.85 -13.93 -35.75
CA ALA A 308 6.67 -13.13 -34.85
C ALA A 308 5.90 -12.69 -33.60
N SER A 309 4.62 -12.33 -33.74
CA SER A 309 3.75 -11.97 -32.61
C SER A 309 3.49 -13.16 -31.69
N ASP A 310 3.12 -14.33 -32.25
CA ASP A 310 2.88 -15.56 -31.48
C ASP A 310 4.15 -16.04 -30.76
N LEU A 311 5.32 -15.98 -31.41
CA LEU A 311 6.60 -16.31 -30.80
C LEU A 311 7.00 -15.31 -29.70
N THR A 312 6.66 -14.03 -29.85
CA THR A 312 6.91 -13.01 -28.81
C THR A 312 6.07 -13.32 -27.57
N LEU A 313 4.78 -13.64 -27.74
CA LEU A 313 3.90 -14.01 -26.63
C LEU A 313 4.37 -15.30 -25.92
N LYS A 314 4.77 -16.32 -26.69
CA LYS A 314 5.35 -17.56 -26.14
C LYS A 314 6.64 -17.31 -25.37
N TYR A 315 7.52 -16.46 -25.90
CA TYR A 315 8.77 -16.10 -25.26
C TYR A 315 8.53 -15.38 -23.92
N GLU A 316 7.58 -14.43 -23.89
CA GLU A 316 7.19 -13.69 -22.69
C GLU A 316 6.57 -14.60 -21.62
N THR A 317 5.66 -15.49 -22.03
CA THR A 317 5.02 -16.47 -21.13
C THR A 317 6.07 -17.36 -20.49
N LEU A 318 6.98 -17.91 -21.29
CA LEU A 318 8.03 -18.80 -20.77
C LEU A 318 9.03 -18.06 -19.87
N LEU A 319 9.34 -16.79 -20.18
CA LEU A 319 10.15 -15.93 -19.31
C LEU A 319 9.49 -15.69 -17.96
N GLN A 320 8.18 -15.48 -17.93
CA GLN A 320 7.44 -15.30 -16.69
C GLN A 320 7.44 -16.59 -15.85
N GLU A 321 7.11 -17.73 -16.46
CA GLU A 321 7.15 -19.04 -15.78
C GLU A 321 8.55 -19.33 -15.22
N THR A 322 9.59 -18.99 -15.99
CA THR A 322 10.99 -19.15 -15.56
C THR A 322 11.34 -18.29 -14.35
N ARG A 323 10.76 -17.09 -14.21
CA ARG A 323 10.98 -16.20 -13.06
C ARG A 323 10.29 -16.70 -11.78
N GLU A 324 9.24 -17.49 -11.90
CA GLU A 324 8.49 -18.05 -10.77
C GLU A 324 9.14 -19.31 -10.19
N LEU A 325 10.18 -19.84 -10.84
CA LEU A 325 10.92 -21.03 -10.42
C LEU A 325 12.19 -20.65 -9.64
N ASP A 326 12.45 -21.32 -8.51
CA ASP A 326 13.67 -21.13 -7.70
C ASP A 326 14.95 -21.60 -8.43
N GLU A 327 14.82 -22.62 -9.29
CA GLU A 327 15.89 -23.10 -10.18
C GLU A 327 15.33 -23.30 -11.59
N VAL A 328 16.01 -22.72 -12.57
CA VAL A 328 15.71 -22.92 -14.00
C VAL A 328 16.39 -24.20 -14.45
N GLY A 329 15.62 -25.19 -14.89
CA GLY A 329 16.17 -26.43 -15.44
C GLY A 329 16.76 -26.25 -16.84
N ASP A 330 17.73 -27.10 -17.19
CA ASP A 330 18.40 -27.10 -18.50
C ASP A 330 17.40 -27.17 -19.68
N ASP A 331 16.28 -27.87 -19.50
CA ASP A 331 15.23 -28.02 -20.50
C ASP A 331 14.50 -26.70 -20.79
N GLN A 332 14.14 -25.92 -19.76
CA GLN A 332 13.51 -24.61 -19.95
C GLN A 332 14.47 -23.63 -20.62
N GLN A 333 15.76 -23.71 -20.26
CA GLN A 333 16.79 -22.88 -20.88
C GLN A 333 16.99 -23.21 -22.37
N ALA A 334 16.96 -24.50 -22.74
CA ALA A 334 17.01 -24.94 -24.13
C ALA A 334 15.77 -24.50 -24.93
N GLN A 335 14.57 -24.56 -24.31
CA GLN A 335 13.33 -24.07 -24.92
C GLN A 335 13.36 -22.56 -25.16
N LEU A 336 13.79 -21.77 -24.18
CA LEU A 336 13.96 -20.31 -24.32
C LEU A 336 14.91 -19.97 -25.46
N GLN A 337 16.02 -20.68 -25.60
CA GLN A 337 16.97 -20.47 -26.69
C GLN A 337 16.37 -20.79 -28.05
N THR A 338 15.60 -21.88 -28.14
CA THR A 338 14.93 -22.30 -29.38
C THR A 338 13.85 -21.31 -29.83
N ILE A 339 13.02 -20.85 -28.89
CA ILE A 339 11.98 -19.84 -29.17
C ILE A 339 12.64 -18.54 -29.58
N ARG A 340 13.69 -18.11 -28.87
CA ARG A 340 14.44 -16.89 -29.20
C ARG A 340 15.01 -16.94 -30.62
N GLN A 341 15.66 -18.05 -30.99
CA GLN A 341 16.20 -18.19 -32.35
C GLN A 341 15.08 -18.15 -33.40
N SER A 342 13.95 -18.79 -33.12
CA SER A 342 12.78 -18.76 -34.00
C SER A 342 12.22 -17.34 -34.14
N LEU A 343 12.15 -16.59 -33.04
CA LEU A 343 11.70 -15.19 -33.02
C LEU A 343 12.63 -14.29 -33.83
N GLU A 344 13.94 -14.41 -33.64
CA GLU A 344 14.94 -13.66 -34.41
C GLU A 344 14.83 -13.97 -35.90
N ASN A 345 14.60 -15.24 -36.27
CA ASN A 345 14.38 -15.62 -37.67
C ASN A 345 13.09 -15.01 -38.25
N ALA A 346 11.99 -15.05 -37.51
CA ALA A 346 10.72 -14.46 -37.94
C ALA A 346 10.83 -12.94 -38.10
N GLN A 347 11.46 -12.25 -37.15
CA GLN A 347 11.68 -10.80 -37.21
C GLN A 347 12.63 -10.39 -38.35
N ASN A 348 13.66 -11.20 -38.62
CA ASN A 348 14.52 -10.99 -39.78
C ASN A 348 13.75 -11.15 -41.10
N GLU A 349 12.78 -12.06 -41.17
CA GLU A 349 11.94 -12.22 -42.34
C GLU A 349 11.03 -10.99 -42.56
N VAL A 350 10.41 -10.48 -41.50
CA VAL A 350 9.66 -9.21 -41.55
C VAL A 350 10.57 -8.07 -42.01
N ALA A 351 11.79 -7.97 -41.47
CA ALA A 351 12.76 -6.95 -41.85
C ALA A 351 13.14 -7.07 -43.34
N ARG A 352 13.34 -8.28 -43.85
CA ARG A 352 13.65 -8.54 -45.27
C ARG A 352 12.51 -8.13 -46.19
N LEU A 353 11.27 -8.52 -45.86
CA LEU A 353 10.08 -8.26 -46.67
C LEU A 353 9.68 -6.78 -46.69
N THR A 354 9.90 -6.07 -45.57
CA THR A 354 9.63 -4.62 -45.47
C THR A 354 10.77 -3.73 -45.98
N GLY A 355 11.91 -4.33 -46.36
CA GLY A 355 13.11 -3.58 -46.73
C GLY A 355 13.66 -2.74 -45.57
N ALA A 356 13.54 -3.24 -44.34
CA ALA A 356 14.07 -2.60 -43.15
C ALA A 356 15.61 -2.75 -43.08
N ARG A 357 16.24 -1.98 -42.18
CA ARG A 357 17.69 -2.04 -41.95
C ARG A 357 18.12 -3.36 -41.30
N GLY A 358 17.28 -3.91 -40.44
CA GLY A 358 17.53 -5.13 -39.70
C GLY A 358 16.69 -5.23 -38.44
N ILE A 359 17.13 -6.05 -37.49
CA ILE A 359 16.48 -6.26 -36.20
C ILE A 359 17.38 -5.81 -35.04
N TYR A 360 16.76 -5.49 -33.90
CA TYR A 360 17.45 -5.12 -32.68
C TYR A 360 16.79 -5.77 -31.46
N THR A 361 17.59 -6.39 -30.60
CA THR A 361 17.13 -6.91 -29.31
C THR A 361 17.25 -5.82 -28.24
N VAL A 362 16.12 -5.43 -27.66
CA VAL A 362 16.02 -4.43 -26.59
C VAL A 362 16.84 -4.85 -25.38
N GLN A 363 17.68 -3.95 -24.89
CA GLN A 363 18.53 -4.14 -23.72
C GLN A 363 17.87 -3.55 -22.45
N PRO A 364 18.33 -3.92 -21.24
CA PRO A 364 17.91 -3.25 -20.02
C PRO A 364 18.13 -1.74 -20.09
N ALA A 365 17.09 -0.98 -19.71
CA ALA A 365 17.04 0.49 -19.75
C ALA A 365 16.97 1.14 -21.16
N ASP A 366 16.78 0.37 -22.22
CA ASP A 366 16.50 0.94 -23.54
C ASP A 366 15.10 1.57 -23.59
N SER A 367 15.00 2.72 -24.25
CA SER A 367 13.76 3.34 -24.72
C SER A 367 13.72 3.38 -26.26
N LEU A 368 12.53 3.46 -26.87
CA LEU A 368 12.43 3.61 -28.34
C LEU A 368 13.21 4.83 -28.86
N SER A 369 13.24 5.93 -28.10
CA SER A 369 14.01 7.13 -28.43
C SER A 369 15.52 6.94 -28.31
N SER A 370 16.00 6.13 -27.35
CA SER A 370 17.42 5.78 -27.25
C SER A 370 17.86 4.87 -28.41
N ILE A 371 17.03 3.90 -28.81
CA ILE A 371 17.27 3.02 -29.95
C ILE A 371 17.27 3.83 -31.26
N ALA A 372 16.29 4.72 -31.44
CA ALA A 372 16.26 5.64 -32.59
C ALA A 372 17.48 6.56 -32.63
N SER A 373 17.96 7.03 -31.48
CA SER A 373 19.19 7.82 -31.39
C SER A 373 20.41 7.01 -31.82
N PHE A 374 20.47 5.72 -31.48
CA PHE A 374 21.56 4.85 -31.90
C PHE A 374 21.57 4.60 -33.41
N PHE A 375 20.42 4.24 -34.00
CA PHE A 375 20.34 3.89 -35.43
C PHE A 375 20.23 5.09 -36.36
N TYR A 376 19.42 6.10 -36.03
CA TYR A 376 19.16 7.25 -36.91
C TYR A 376 19.95 8.49 -36.52
N ARG A 377 20.71 8.46 -35.42
CA ARG A 377 21.33 9.65 -34.81
C ARG A 377 20.28 10.73 -34.48
N ASN A 378 19.03 10.33 -34.31
CA ASN A 378 17.89 11.20 -34.05
C ASN A 378 16.83 10.45 -33.23
N GLY A 379 16.75 10.75 -31.93
CA GLY A 379 15.79 10.13 -31.02
C GLY A 379 14.33 10.44 -31.35
N ASN A 380 14.04 11.50 -32.11
CA ASN A 380 12.68 11.84 -32.53
C ASN A 380 12.15 10.93 -33.65
N ARG A 381 12.99 10.05 -34.21
CA ARG A 381 12.59 9.01 -35.18
C ARG A 381 12.05 7.74 -34.50
N TRP A 382 11.85 7.76 -33.18
CA TRP A 382 11.22 6.66 -32.44
C TRP A 382 9.84 6.24 -32.99
N PRO A 383 8.97 7.13 -33.53
CA PRO A 383 7.68 6.72 -34.08
C PRO A 383 7.82 5.77 -35.28
N ASP A 384 8.92 5.84 -36.03
CA ASP A 384 9.15 4.94 -37.16
C ASP A 384 9.38 3.50 -36.69
N ILE A 385 10.17 3.33 -35.61
CA ILE A 385 10.36 2.03 -34.97
C ILE A 385 9.03 1.55 -34.39
N ALA A 386 8.27 2.42 -33.73
CA ALA A 386 6.98 2.05 -33.18
C ALA A 386 6.00 1.58 -34.26
N ASN A 387 5.89 2.33 -35.37
CA ASN A 387 5.02 1.99 -36.48
C ASN A 387 5.43 0.68 -37.18
N ALA A 388 6.74 0.47 -37.38
CA ALA A 388 7.25 -0.77 -37.97
C ALA A 388 6.98 -2.00 -37.11
N ASN A 389 6.80 -1.84 -35.79
CA ASN A 389 6.57 -2.93 -34.84
C ASN A 389 5.16 -2.92 -34.23
N ARG A 390 4.21 -2.21 -34.85
CA ARG A 390 2.85 -2.05 -34.31
C ARG A 390 2.15 -3.40 -34.07
N PHE A 391 2.46 -4.42 -34.86
CA PHE A 391 1.97 -5.79 -34.68
C PHE A 391 2.44 -6.47 -33.37
N LEU A 392 3.44 -5.91 -32.69
CA LEU A 392 3.94 -6.37 -31.37
C LEU A 392 3.52 -5.44 -30.24
N ILE A 393 3.76 -4.13 -30.40
CA ILE A 393 3.56 -3.13 -29.32
C ILE A 393 2.15 -2.55 -29.29
N SER A 394 1.29 -2.92 -30.25
CA SER A 394 -0.04 -2.33 -30.44
C SER A 394 0.04 -0.80 -30.47
N ASP A 395 -0.98 -0.10 -29.97
CA ASP A 395 -0.98 1.37 -29.91
C ASP A 395 -0.23 1.94 -28.68
N ASN A 396 0.48 1.11 -27.90
CA ASN A 396 1.23 1.54 -26.73
C ASN A 396 2.75 1.51 -26.96
N PRO A 397 3.39 2.64 -27.29
CA PRO A 397 4.83 2.69 -27.57
C PRO A 397 5.71 2.48 -26.33
N ASP A 398 5.15 2.56 -25.12
CA ASP A 398 5.89 2.28 -23.87
C ASP A 398 5.96 0.77 -23.56
N LEU A 399 5.36 -0.08 -24.40
CA LEU A 399 5.29 -1.54 -24.22
C LEU A 399 6.53 -2.28 -24.74
N ILE A 400 7.73 -1.74 -24.54
CA ILE A 400 8.98 -2.46 -24.84
C ILE A 400 9.62 -3.00 -23.57
N TYR A 401 10.20 -4.19 -23.66
CA TYR A 401 10.87 -4.84 -22.54
C TYR A 401 12.21 -5.47 -22.95
N PRO A 402 13.15 -5.63 -22.01
CA PRO A 402 14.44 -6.25 -22.30
C PRO A 402 14.28 -7.67 -22.87
N GLY A 403 14.96 -7.96 -23.97
CA GLY A 403 14.87 -9.22 -24.69
C GLY A 403 13.87 -9.21 -25.86
N MET A 404 13.01 -8.19 -25.96
CA MET A 404 12.12 -8.02 -27.12
C MET A 404 12.94 -7.76 -28.40
N VAL A 405 12.56 -8.37 -29.52
CA VAL A 405 13.23 -8.22 -30.82
C VAL A 405 12.38 -7.31 -31.71
N LEU A 406 12.93 -6.17 -32.12
CA LEU A 406 12.26 -5.14 -32.90
C LEU A 406 12.85 -5.01 -34.30
N VAL A 407 12.01 -4.76 -35.30
CA VAL A 407 12.41 -4.35 -36.66
C VAL A 407 12.81 -2.87 -36.64
N VAL A 408 13.94 -2.55 -37.26
CA VAL A 408 14.46 -1.19 -37.40
C VAL A 408 14.34 -0.76 -38.86
N PRO A 409 13.41 0.15 -39.23
CA PRO A 409 13.27 0.63 -40.60
C PRO A 409 14.50 1.44 -41.09
N ASN A 410 14.50 1.82 -42.37
CA ASN A 410 15.66 2.49 -42.99
C ASN A 410 15.80 3.98 -42.71
#